data_AF-A0A1M5ZDB5-F1
#
_entry.id   AF-A0A1M5ZDB5-F1
#
_cell.length_a   1.000
_cell.length_b   1.000
_cell.length_c   1.000
_cell.angle_alpha   90.00
_cell.angle_beta   90.00
_cell.angle_gamma   90.00
#
_symmetry.space_group_name_H-M   'P 1'
#
loop_
_entity.id
_entity.type
_entity.pdbx_description
1 polymer ?
#
loop_
_entity_poly.entity_id
_entity_poly.type
_entity_poly.pdbx_seq_one_letter_code
_entity_poly.pdbx_strand_id
1 'polypeptide(L)' 'MEKDINRVINKVGSVVSSAALSLAKATSNATCFFTAYQPEEPKELNKFKKK' A
#
# COMPACT_ATOMS: atom_id res chain seq x y z
N MET A 1 11.96 -35.04 6.73
CA MET A 1 12.75 -33.81 6.49
C MET A 1 12.02 -32.80 5.63
N GLU A 2 11.58 -33.11 4.41
CA GLU A 2 10.91 -32.12 3.52
C GLU A 2 9.63 -31.50 4.10
N LYS A 3 8.77 -32.29 4.75
CA LYS A 3 7.51 -31.82 5.34
C LYS A 3 7.71 -30.81 6.49
N ASP A 4 8.79 -30.97 7.25
CA ASP A 4 9.10 -30.09 8.37
C ASP A 4 9.67 -28.75 7.89
N ILE A 5 10.50 -28.79 6.85
CA ILE A 5 11.03 -27.58 6.19
C ILE A 5 9.89 -26.76 5.59
N ASN A 6 8.97 -27.39 4.86
CA ASN A 6 7.80 -26.71 4.29
C ASN A 6 6.87 -26.12 5.37
N ARG A 7 6.75 -26.78 6.52
CA ARG A 7 5.97 -26.28 7.66
C ARG A 7 6.60 -25.04 8.28
N VAL A 8 7.93 -24.99 8.40
CA VAL A 8 8.66 -23.81 8.89
C VAL A 8 8.54 -22.67 7.88
N ILE A 9 8.74 -22.93 6.59
CA ILE A 9 8.61 -21.93 5.52
C ILE A 9 7.20 -21.34 5.50
N ASN A 10 6.14 -22.16 5.59
CA ASN A 10 4.77 -21.66 5.60
C ASN A 10 4.46 -20.81 6.84
N LYS A 11 5.01 -21.17 8.00
CA LYS A 11 4.79 -20.43 9.26
C LYS A 11 5.51 -19.08 9.25
N VAL A 12 6.76 -19.06 8.79
CA VAL A 12 7.53 -17.81 8.64
C VAL A 12 6.96 -16.95 7.51
N GLY A 13 6.64 -17.56 6.38
CA GLY A 13 6.02 -16.91 5.22
C GLY A 13 4.71 -16.23 5.58
N SER A 14 3.82 -16.91 6.33
CA SER A 14 2.56 -16.32 6.79
C SER A 14 2.74 -15.04 7.62
N VAL A 15 3.71 -15.03 8.53
CA VAL A 15 4.01 -13.86 9.37
C VAL A 15 4.61 -12.73 8.54
N VAL A 16 5.58 -13.04 7.68
CA VAL A 16 6.24 -12.06 6.82
C VAL A 16 5.26 -11.46 5.80
N SER A 17 4.39 -12.27 5.19
CA SER A 17 3.36 -11.78 4.27
C SER A 17 2.35 -10.87 4.96
N SER A 18 1.95 -11.19 6.19
CA SER A 18 1.02 -10.37 6.97
C SER A 18 1.65 -9.02 7.35
N ALA A 19 2.93 -9.03 7.74
CA ALA A 19 3.68 -7.81 8.04
C ALA A 19 3.90 -6.95 6.77
N ALA A 20 4.28 -7.57 5.65
CA ALA A 20 4.44 -6.90 4.37
C ALA A 20 3.14 -6.25 3.88
N LEU A 21 2.01 -6.95 4.00
CA LEU A 21 0.70 -6.42 3.63
C LEU A 21 0.30 -5.23 4.53
N SER A 22 0.59 -5.31 5.82
CA SER A 22 0.31 -4.23 6.76
C SER A 22 1.15 -2.99 6.46
N LEU A 23 2.43 -3.19 6.15
CA LEU A 23 3.34 -2.12 5.73
C LEU A 23 2.87 -1.48 4.42
N ALA A 24 2.48 -2.28 3.43
CA ALA A 24 1.97 -1.79 2.15
C ALA A 24 0.70 -0.95 2.32
N LYS A 25 -0.23 -1.37 3.20
CA LYS A 25 -1.43 -0.58 3.53
C LYS A 25 -1.08 0.73 4.23
N ALA A 26 -0.11 0.70 5.15
CA ALA A 26 0.33 1.90 5.84
C ALA A 26 1.01 2.89 4.88
N THR A 27 1.87 2.41 3.99
CA THR A 27 2.57 3.25 3.02
C THR A 27 1.64 3.80 1.93
N SER A 28 0.72 2.99 1.39
CA SER A 28 -0.25 3.47 0.39
C SER A 28 -1.16 4.56 0.95
N ASN A 29 -1.59 4.43 2.20
CA ASN A 29 -2.38 5.46 2.88
C ASN A 29 -1.53 6.68 3.21
N ALA A 30 -0.28 6.47 3.66
CA ALA A 30 0.65 7.56 3.92
C ALA A 30 0.95 8.38 2.66
N THR A 31 0.96 7.79 1.46
CA THR A 31 1.11 8.51 0.19
C THR A 31 -0.03 9.53 -0.02
N CYS A 32 -1.26 9.22 0.39
CA CYS A 32 -2.39 10.17 0.31
C CYS A 32 -2.33 11.26 1.39
N PHE A 33 -1.75 10.97 2.56
CA PHE A 33 -1.47 11.95 3.61
C PHE A 33 -0.15 12.71 3.38
N PHE A 34 0.62 12.33 2.36
CA PHE A 34 1.91 12.93 2.08
C PHE A 34 1.68 14.34 1.53
N THR A 35 2.04 15.34 2.34
CA THR A 35 1.93 16.76 1.98
C THR A 35 2.96 17.19 0.93
N ALA A 36 3.69 16.26 0.30
CA ALA A 36 4.60 16.63 -0.77
C ALA A 36 3.77 17.12 -1.94
N TYR A 37 3.88 18.43 -2.18
CA TYR A 37 3.44 19.15 -3.36
C TYR A 37 2.21 18.53 -4.05
N GLN A 38 1.02 18.89 -3.59
CA GLN A 38 -0.19 18.67 -4.36
C GLN A 38 -0.20 19.73 -5.48
N PRO A 39 -0.04 19.34 -6.76
CA PRO A 39 -0.10 20.32 -7.84
C PRO A 39 -1.49 20.97 -7.86
N GLU A 40 -1.52 22.26 -8.15
CA GLU A 40 -2.79 22.96 -8.35
C GLU A 40 -3.61 22.25 -9.43
N GLU A 41 -4.92 22.12 -9.21
CA GLU A 41 -5.82 21.54 -10.19
C GLU A 41 -5.71 22.32 -11.50
N PRO A 42 -5.41 21.68 -12.64
CA PRO A 42 -5.26 22.38 -13.90
C PRO A 42 -6.55 23.13 -14.22
N LYS A 43 -6.41 24.42 -14.58
CA LYS A 43 -7.54 25.34 -14.83
C LYS A 43 -8.56 24.80 -15.83
N GLU A 44 -8.12 23.91 -16.73
CA GLU A 44 -8.92 23.24 -17.74
C GLU A 44 -9.95 22.26 -17.15
N LEU A 45 -9.76 21.74 -15.93
CA LEU A 45 -10.71 20.83 -15.27
C LEU A 45 -11.90 21.57 -14.65
N ASN A 46 -11.79 22.88 -14.40
CA ASN A 46 -12.90 23.68 -13.88
C ASN A 46 -14.12 23.68 -14.82
N LYS A 47 -13.93 23.42 -16.13
CA LYS A 47 -15.04 23.30 -17.10
C LYS A 47 -15.94 22.07 -16.86
N PHE A 48 -15.46 21.10 -16.08
CA PHE A 48 -16.18 19.86 -15.79
C PHE A 48 -16.77 19.82 -14.36
N LYS A 49 -16.49 20.83 -13.52
CA LYS A 49 -17.12 20.92 -12.19
C LYS A 49 -18.59 21.27 -12.37
N LYS A 50 -19.49 20.35 -11.97
CA LYS A 50 -20.92 20.64 -11.88
C LYS A 50 -21.13 21.64 -10.74
N LYS A 51 -21.84 22.72 -11.08
CA LYS A 51 -22.20 23.82 -10.18
C LYS A 51 -23.17 23.35 -9.09
#